data_AF-A0A6N9TY06-F1
#
_entry.id   AF-A0A6N9TY06-F1
#
_cell.length_a   1.000
_cell.length_b   1.000
_cell.length_c   1.000
_cell.angle_alpha   90.00
_cell.angle_beta   90.00
_cell.angle_gamma   90.00
#
_symmetry.space_group_name_H-M   'P 1'
#
loop_
_entity.id
_entity.type
_entity.pdbx_description
1 polymer ?
#
loop_
_entity_poly.entity_id
_entity_poly.type
_entity_poly.pdbx_seq_one_letter_code
_entity_poly.pdbx_strand_id
1 'polypeptide(L)'
;MTGGPDAFVLGVDSGGSGLRVALARVDDGERGTPAPSTVLRAGPVRTGPSGIDADHLLAQVLPAARESLAAAGPGATLAAVAV
;
A
#
# COMPACT_ATOMS: atom_id res chain seq x y z
N MET A 1 -6.94 -27.23 -6.78
CA MET A 1 -5.98 -26.16 -7.15
C MET A 1 -5.72 -25.34 -5.90
N THR A 2 -4.65 -25.62 -5.16
CA THR A 2 -4.17 -24.70 -4.14
C THR A 2 -3.26 -23.72 -4.86
N GLY A 3 -3.82 -22.58 -5.28
CA GLY A 3 -3.03 -21.46 -5.78
C GLY A 3 -2.02 -21.05 -4.71
N GLY A 4 -0.82 -20.63 -5.12
CA GLY A 4 0.15 -20.03 -4.21
C GLY A 4 -0.44 -18.83 -3.45
N PRO A 5 0.27 -18.29 -2.44
CA PRO A 5 -0.22 -17.10 -1.73
C PRO A 5 -0.57 -16.00 -2.72
N ASP A 6 -1.73 -15.36 -2.50
CA ASP A 6 -2.14 -14.20 -3.29
C ASP A 6 -1.21 -13.05 -2.94
N ALA A 7 -0.20 -12.84 -3.80
CA ALA A 7 0.86 -11.87 -3.59
C ALA A 7 0.41 -10.48 -4.07
N PHE A 8 0.76 -9.45 -3.31
CA PHE A 8 0.42 -8.07 -3.61
C PHE A 8 1.63 -7.14 -3.50
N VAL A 9 1.61 -6.05 -4.27
CA VAL A 9 2.53 -4.92 -4.16
C VAL A 9 1.78 -3.73 -3.56
N LEU A 10 2.38 -3.10 -2.55
CA LEU A 10 1.91 -1.86 -1.97
C LEU A 10 2.65 -0.67 -2.60
N GLY A 11 1.92 0.27 -3.19
CA GLY A 11 2.46 1.57 -3.60
C GLY A 11 2.17 2.63 -2.54
N VAL A 12 3.16 3.44 -2.19
CA VAL A 12 3.07 4.56 -1.24
C VAL A 12 3.57 5.84 -1.92
N ASP A 13 2.71 6.84 -2.08
CA ASP A 13 3.07 8.13 -2.69
C ASP A 13 2.84 9.26 -1.67
N SER A 14 3.94 9.84 -1.17
CA SER A 14 3.91 10.99 -0.26
C SER A 14 4.15 12.29 -1.03
N GLY A 15 3.07 12.89 -1.52
CA GLY A 15 3.12 14.18 -2.21
C GLY A 15 2.77 15.38 -1.31
N GLY A 16 3.01 16.59 -1.79
CA GLY A 16 2.65 17.82 -1.07
C GLY A 16 1.14 17.99 -0.81
N SER A 17 0.30 17.23 -1.52
CA SER A 17 -1.16 17.20 -1.33
C SER A 17 -1.64 16.12 -0.36
N GLY A 18 -0.74 15.33 0.22
CA GLY A 18 -1.08 14.22 1.12
C GLY A 18 -0.46 12.89 0.72
N LEU A 19 -0.66 11.92 1.60
CA LEU A 19 -0.23 10.54 1.42
C LEU A 19 -1.30 9.75 0.65
N ARG A 20 -0.86 8.93 -0.30
CA ARG A 20 -1.69 7.95 -1.00
C ARG A 20 -1.09 6.57 -0.86
N VAL A 21 -1.96 5.56 -0.73
CA VAL A 21 -1.57 4.16 -0.71
C VAL A 21 -2.41 3.41 -1.75
N ALA A 22 -1.83 2.41 -2.40
CA ALA A 22 -2.56 1.54 -3.32
C ALA A 22 -2.05 0.10 -3.20
N LEU A 23 -2.96 -0.87 -3.29
CA LEU A 23 -2.63 -2.29 -3.27
C LEU A 23 -2.94 -2.89 -4.64
N ALA A 24 -1.98 -3.58 -5.25
CA ALA A 24 -2.15 -4.25 -6.53
C ALA A 24 -1.79 -5.73 -6.39
N ARG A 25 -2.61 -6.61 -6.97
CA ARG A 25 -2.34 -8.05 -7.02
C ARG A 25 -1.20 -8.32 -8.01
N VAL A 26 -0.32 -9.25 -7.67
CA VAL A 26 0.68 -9.79 -8.58
C VAL A 26 0.02 -10.91 -9.39
N ASP A 27 -0.28 -10.63 -10.65
CA ASP A 27 -0.77 -11.65 -11.58
C ASP A 27 0.37 -12.23 -12.41
N ASP A 28 0.25 -13.50 -12.78
CA ASP A 28 1.24 -14.36 -13.43
C ASP A 28 1.46 -14.07 -14.94
N GLY A 29 1.12 -12.86 -15.41
CA GLY A 29 1.53 -12.37 -16.73
C GLY A 29 0.42 -11.85 -17.63
N GLU A 30 -0.86 -11.96 -17.28
CA GLU A 30 -1.87 -11.08 -17.87
C GLU A 30 -1.86 -9.75 -17.10
N ARG A 31 -1.94 -8.62 -17.83
CA ARG A 31 -2.15 -7.29 -17.24
C ARG A 31 -3.52 -7.26 -16.56
N GLY A 32 -3.61 -7.88 -15.39
CA GLY A 32 -4.80 -7.91 -14.58
C GLY A 32 -5.11 -6.50 -14.10
N THR A 33 -6.36 -6.13 -14.33
CA THR A 33 -7.00 -4.95 -13.78
C THR A 33 -6.53 -4.72 -12.34
N PRO A 34 -5.98 -3.55 -11.99
CA PRO A 34 -5.63 -3.25 -10.61
C PRO A 34 -6.84 -3.56 -9.74
N ALA A 35 -6.70 -4.52 -8.81
CA ALA A 35 -7.67 -4.72 -7.76
C ALA A 35 -7.93 -3.36 -7.09
N PRO A 36 -9.17 -3.05 -6.71
CA PRO A 36 -9.59 -1.71 -6.32
C PRO A 36 -8.59 -1.11 -5.32
N SER A 37 -7.90 -0.06 -5.76
CA SER A 37 -6.92 0.66 -4.97
C SER A 37 -7.64 1.28 -3.78
N THR A 38 -7.42 0.74 -2.58
CA THR A 38 -7.80 1.46 -1.36
C THR A 38 -6.90 2.68 -1.26
N VAL A 39 -7.34 3.80 -1.84
CA VAL A 39 -6.65 5.08 -1.71
C VAL A 39 -6.96 5.64 -0.33
N LEU A 40 -6.13 5.31 0.66
CA LEU A 40 -6.08 6.13 1.86
C LEU A 40 -5.57 7.52 1.43
N ARG A 41 -6.39 8.55 1.61
CA ARG A 41 -5.97 9.95 1.50
C ARG A 41 -5.82 10.52 2.89
N ALA A 42 -4.59 10.54 3.38
CA ALA A 42 -4.25 11.25 4.60
C ALA A 42 -3.63 12.63 4.27
N GLY A 43 -3.59 13.51 5.26
CA GLY A 43 -2.94 14.81 5.12
C GLY A 43 -1.43 14.67 4.82
N PRO A 44 -0.75 15.77 4.45
CA PRO A 44 0.69 15.75 4.22
C PRO A 44 1.44 15.14 5.41
N VAL A 45 2.43 14.30 5.12
CA VAL A 45 3.33 13.80 6.15
C VAL A 45 4.14 14.97 6.69
N ARG A 46 4.48 14.92 7.98
CA ARG A 46 5.23 15.99 8.62
C ARG A 46 6.65 15.97 8.06
N THR A 47 7.22 17.14 7.87
CA THR A 47 8.61 17.30 7.47
C THR A 47 9.33 18.22 8.46
N GLY A 48 10.62 17.99 8.62
CA GLY A 48 11.51 18.81 9.43
C GLY A 48 12.88 18.95 8.78
N PRO A 49 13.88 19.49 9.49
CA PRO A 49 15.25 19.68 8.97
C PRO A 49 15.90 18.38 8.46
N SER A 50 15.47 17.23 8.96
CA SER A 50 15.96 15.91 8.56
C SER A 50 15.12 15.24 7.45
N GLY A 51 14.16 15.95 6.86
CA GLY A 51 13.25 15.41 5.84
C GLY A 51 11.94 14.90 6.44
N ILE A 52 11.41 13.80 5.90
CA ILE A 52 10.13 13.20 6.31
C ILE A 52 10.22 12.67 7.75
N ASP A 53 9.20 12.98 8.55
CA ASP A 53 8.94 12.34 9.84
C ASP A 53 8.51 10.88 9.61
N ALA A 54 9.45 9.95 9.79
CA ALA A 54 9.25 8.52 9.51
C ALA A 54 8.18 7.90 10.42
N ASP A 55 8.10 8.31 11.68
CA ASP A 55 7.10 7.81 12.61
C ASP A 55 5.71 8.28 12.19
N HIS A 56 5.59 9.53 11.74
CA HIS A 56 4.34 10.03 11.20
C HIS A 56 3.93 9.34 9.89
N LEU A 57 4.89 9.06 9.01
CA LEU A 57 4.65 8.30 7.79
C LEU A 57 4.10 6.90 8.14
N LEU A 58 4.78 6.16 9.01
CA LEU A 58 4.39 4.79 9.38
C LEU A 58 3.06 4.76 10.12
N ALA A 59 2.78 5.75 10.97
CA ALA A 59 1.49 5.89 11.65
C ALA A 59 0.31 6.05 10.68
N GLN A 60 0.55 6.58 9.48
CA GLN A 60 -0.47 6.69 8.43
C GLN A 60 -0.48 5.49 7.47
N VAL A 61 0.69 4.99 7.05
CA VAL A 61 0.81 3.90 6.07
C VAL A 61 0.36 2.55 6.65
N LEU A 62 0.79 2.20 7.87
CA LEU A 62 0.59 0.86 8.41
C LEU A 62 -0.88 0.51 8.65
N PRO A 63 -1.75 1.41 9.18
CA PRO A 63 -3.18 1.14 9.27
C PRO A 63 -3.81 0.86 7.90
N ALA A 64 -3.57 1.73 6.90
CA ALA A 64 -4.10 1.54 5.56
C ALA A 64 -3.62 0.24 4.91
N ALA A 65 -2.33 -0.06 4.99
CA ALA A 65 -1.78 -1.30 4.42
C ALA A 65 -2.44 -2.55 5.02
N ARG A 66 -2.67 -2.56 6.34
CA ARG A 66 -3.34 -3.67 7.04
C ARG A 66 -4.80 -3.80 6.64
N GLU A 67 -5.52 -2.68 6.56
CA GLU A 67 -6.92 -2.65 6.14
C GLU A 67 -7.08 -3.13 4.69
N SER A 68 -6.22 -2.65 3.79
CA SER A 68 -6.21 -3.07 2.38
C SER A 68 -5.89 -4.55 2.23
N LEU A 69 -4.89 -5.06 2.95
CA LEU A 69 -4.51 -6.47 2.87
C LEU A 69 -5.59 -7.37 3.46
N ALA A 70 -6.24 -6.95 4.56
CA ALA A 70 -7.37 -7.68 5.13
C ALA A 70 -8.57 -7.70 4.16
N ALA A 71 -8.84 -6.59 3.47
CA ALA A 71 -9.89 -6.51 2.46
C ALA A 71 -9.62 -7.36 1.22
N ALA A 72 -8.34 -7.59 0.88
CA ALA A 72 -7.94 -8.48 -0.22
C ALA A 72 -8.24 -9.96 0.06
N GLY A 73 -8.46 -10.33 1.33
CA GLY A 73 -8.98 -11.63 1.73
C GLY A 73 -7.95 -12.57 2.38
N PRO A 74 -8.40 -13.74 2.85
CA PRO A 74 -7.54 -14.71 3.53
C PRO A 74 -6.44 -15.24 2.61
N GLY A 75 -5.19 -15.25 3.09
CA GLY A 75 -4.04 -15.70 2.30
C GLY A 75 -3.35 -14.62 1.48
N ALA A 76 -3.85 -13.38 1.51
CA ALA A 76 -3.19 -12.23 0.92
C ALA A 76 -1.87 -11.91 1.66
N THR A 77 -0.79 -11.72 0.90
CA THR A 77 0.53 -11.38 1.43
C THR A 77 1.17 -10.24 0.65
N LEU A 78 1.97 -9.41 1.30
CA LEU A 78 2.78 -8.39 0.62
C LEU A 78 4.09 -9.01 0.12
N ALA A 79 4.32 -8.93 -1.19
CA ALA A 79 5.57 -9.34 -1.82
C ALA A 79 6.57 -8.18 -1.88
N ALA A 80 6.09 -6.95 -2.05
CA ALA A 80 6.93 -5.75 -2.14
C ALA A 80 6.19 -4.48 -1.72
N VAL A 81 6.99 -3.45 -1.42
CA VAL A 81 6.52 -2.07 -1.20
C VAL A 81 7.34 -1.15 -2.10
N ALA A 82 6.67 -0.27 -2.84
CA ALA A 82 7.26 0.77 -3.65
C ALA A 82 6.91 2.15 -3.06
N VAL A 83 7.90 3.05 -3.01
CA VAL A 83 7.81 4.40 -2.45
C VAL A 83 8.37 5.41 -3.45
#